data_AF-A0A3N5Q863-F1
#
_entry.id   AF-A0A3N5Q863-F1
#
_cell.length_a   1.000
_cell.length_b   1.000
_cell.length_c   1.000
_cell.angle_alpha   90.00
_cell.angle_beta   90.00
_cell.angle_gamma   90.00
#
_symmetry.space_group_name_H-M   'P 1'
#
loop_
_entity.id
_entity.type
_entity.pdbx_description
1 polymer ?
#
loop_
_entity_poly.entity_id
_entity_poly.type
_entity_poly.pdbx_seq_one_letter_code
_entity_poly.pdbx_strand_id
1 'polypeptide(L)'
;MKGDVTKKLSDRSVLLFVGLLFLLSLSACATKSTLSTRASQVRLVSALEAHAVEGQCKFLGNVAAIDRYRWSWLFWDNLYGGYWDYDNKALNELLDHAAELGATHVFVNLGNGRELRGEAYCCADCRGPDGRPDTEYCEDKKGAEIEGLCQDAESGVTGAAYCADAAGDDPNACKENGGQWIPAWTQAACESRGNRWIPKPEDRKSCQKIDGIWIMKAKDQISCEAKGGQWVINEEVLRLLPLKLKKKQ
;
A
#
# COMPACT_ATOMS: atom_id res chain seq x y z
N MET A 1 28.35 64.03 50.08
CA MET A 1 28.82 62.91 49.24
C MET A 1 27.87 61.72 49.39
N LYS A 2 26.76 61.70 48.64
CA LYS A 2 25.84 60.57 48.54
C LYS A 2 25.23 60.64 47.15
N GLY A 3 25.72 59.82 46.23
CA GLY A 3 25.23 59.81 44.87
C GLY A 3 26.29 59.24 43.95
N ASP A 4 26.45 57.92 43.95
CA ASP A 4 26.99 57.19 42.79
C ASP A 4 26.93 55.66 42.90
N VAL A 5 26.01 55.10 43.70
CA VAL A 5 25.87 53.63 43.83
C VAL A 5 24.67 53.10 43.04
N THR A 6 23.65 53.92 42.77
CA THR A 6 22.40 53.48 42.14
C THR A 6 22.45 53.39 40.61
N LYS A 7 23.34 54.14 39.92
CA LYS A 7 23.47 54.06 38.46
C LYS A 7 24.12 52.75 37.97
N LYS A 8 25.12 52.23 38.71
CA LYS A 8 25.89 51.04 38.29
C LYS A 8 25.12 49.72 38.38
N LEU A 9 24.06 49.66 39.18
CA LEU A 9 23.20 48.47 39.33
C LEU A 9 22.11 48.38 38.26
N SER A 10 21.74 49.52 37.65
CA SER A 10 20.75 49.56 36.56
C SER A 10 21.31 48.95 35.28
N ASP A 11 22.54 49.31 34.89
CA ASP A 11 23.14 48.82 33.63
C ASP A 11 23.39 47.31 33.63
N ARG A 12 23.80 46.74 34.76
CA ARG A 12 24.02 45.27 34.87
C ARG A 12 22.72 44.49 34.79
N SER A 13 21.64 45.03 35.36
CA SER A 13 20.31 44.42 35.33
C SER A 13 19.71 44.47 33.93
N VAL A 14 19.92 45.57 33.19
CA VAL A 14 19.49 45.71 31.78
C VAL A 14 20.29 44.77 30.87
N LEU A 15 21.61 44.67 31.04
CA LEU A 15 22.45 43.73 30.28
C LEU A 15 22.08 42.26 30.56
N LEU A 16 21.74 41.92 31.81
CA LEU A 16 21.26 40.58 32.17
C LEU A 16 19.87 40.30 31.57
N PHE A 17 18.96 41.28 31.57
CA PHE A 17 17.64 41.11 30.95
C PHE A 17 17.72 40.97 29.42
N VAL A 18 18.55 41.78 28.75
CA VAL A 18 18.79 41.68 27.31
C VAL A 18 19.50 40.37 26.97
N GLY A 19 20.46 39.94 27.78
CA GLY A 19 21.13 38.63 27.63
C GLY A 19 20.17 37.46 27.83
N LEU A 20 19.24 37.54 28.79
CA LEU A 20 18.22 36.51 29.04
C LEU A 20 17.20 36.45 27.88
N LEU A 21 16.79 37.60 27.33
CA LEU A 21 15.94 37.68 26.14
C LEU A 21 16.64 37.16 24.88
N PHE A 22 17.95 37.37 24.74
CA PHE A 22 18.76 36.81 23.66
C PHE A 22 18.90 35.28 23.79
N LEU A 23 19.08 34.78 25.01
CA LEU A 23 19.13 33.33 25.29
C LEU A 23 17.77 32.65 25.12
N LEU A 24 16.66 33.33 25.45
CA LEU A 24 15.29 32.85 25.24
C LEU A 24 14.86 32.89 23.76
N SER A 25 15.47 33.75 22.93
CA SER A 25 15.24 33.75 21.48
C SER A 25 16.08 32.71 20.75
N LEU A 26 17.23 32.32 21.30
CA LEU A 26 18.06 31.22 20.77
C LEU A 26 17.51 29.82 21.08
N SER A 27 16.63 29.66 22.08
CA SER A 27 15.98 28.37 22.39
C SER A 27 14.72 28.08 21.56
N ALA A 28 14.28 29.01 20.72
CA ALA A 28 13.09 28.84 19.86
C ALA A 28 13.37 28.11 18.53
N CYS A 29 14.64 27.86 18.19
CA CYS A 29 15.02 27.14 16.97
C CYS A 29 15.54 25.73 17.27
N ALA A 30 14.75 24.93 17.97
CA ALA A 30 14.96 23.49 18.06
C ALA A 30 13.64 22.70 17.97
N THR A 31 12.60 23.26 17.35
CA THR A 31 11.62 22.42 16.65
C THR A 31 12.29 21.90 15.39
N LYS A 32 13.16 20.89 15.58
CA LYS A 32 13.39 19.90 14.54
C LYS A 32 12.00 19.50 14.07
N SER A 33 11.64 19.89 12.85
CA SER A 33 10.58 19.25 12.10
C SER A 33 10.94 17.78 12.06
N THR A 34 10.52 17.04 13.09
CA THR A 34 10.47 15.60 13.05
C THR A 34 9.51 15.34 11.91
N LEU A 35 10.08 15.06 10.73
CA LEU A 35 9.36 14.40 9.66
C LEU A 35 8.51 13.33 10.35
N SER A 36 7.20 13.48 10.22
CA SER A 36 6.27 12.48 10.69
C SER A 36 6.73 11.16 10.09
N THR A 37 7.03 10.19 10.96
CA THR A 37 7.44 8.84 10.53
C THR A 37 6.35 8.18 9.67
N ARG A 38 5.13 8.74 9.67
CA ARG A 38 4.01 8.35 8.80
C ARG A 38 4.19 8.88 7.37
N ALA A 39 4.53 10.16 7.20
CA ALA A 39 4.82 10.74 5.89
C ALA A 39 6.00 10.04 5.17
N SER A 40 7.00 9.53 5.91
CA SER A 40 8.15 8.83 5.31
C SER A 40 7.81 7.52 4.59
N GLN A 41 6.61 6.98 4.79
CA GLN A 41 6.16 5.74 4.17
C GLN A 41 5.36 5.97 2.87
N VAL A 42 4.98 7.23 2.59
CA VAL A 42 4.19 7.59 1.41
C VAL A 42 5.12 8.07 0.29
N ARG A 43 5.07 7.41 -0.86
CA ARG A 43 5.89 7.77 -2.02
C ARG A 43 5.16 8.74 -2.93
N LEU A 44 5.86 9.78 -3.36
CA LEU A 44 5.39 10.66 -4.42
C LEU A 44 5.53 9.95 -5.76
N VAL A 45 4.45 9.99 -6.54
CA VAL A 45 4.34 9.40 -7.86
C VAL A 45 4.48 10.50 -8.90
N SER A 46 5.28 10.28 -9.93
CA SER A 46 5.36 11.22 -11.05
C SER A 46 4.15 11.09 -11.97
N ALA A 47 3.89 12.11 -12.80
CA ALA A 47 2.80 12.05 -13.79
C ALA A 47 2.93 10.87 -14.77
N LEU A 48 4.16 10.40 -15.05
CA LEU A 48 4.39 9.24 -15.92
C LEU A 48 3.99 7.92 -15.26
N GLU A 49 4.03 7.87 -13.93
CA GLU A 49 3.75 6.69 -13.13
C GLU A 49 2.31 6.66 -12.61
N ALA A 50 1.62 7.81 -12.61
CA ALA A 50 0.25 7.95 -12.13
C ALA A 50 -0.69 6.92 -12.78
N HIS A 51 -0.60 6.74 -14.10
CA HIS A 51 -1.42 5.76 -14.82
C HIS A 51 -1.15 4.30 -14.43
N ALA A 52 0.09 3.96 -14.08
CA ALA A 52 0.41 2.62 -13.59
C ALA A 52 -0.17 2.39 -12.19
N VAL A 53 -0.10 3.41 -11.33
CA VAL A 53 -0.67 3.39 -9.98
C VAL A 53 -2.19 3.35 -10.01
N GLU A 54 -2.85 4.10 -10.89
CA GLU A 54 -4.31 4.06 -11.10
C GLU A 54 -4.80 2.66 -11.50
N GLY A 55 -4.05 1.96 -12.34
CA GLY A 55 -4.42 0.61 -12.82
C GLY A 55 -4.14 -0.52 -11.83
N GLN A 56 -3.16 -0.35 -10.94
CA GLN A 56 -2.67 -1.43 -10.06
C GLN A 56 -3.03 -1.23 -8.59
N CYS A 57 -3.35 -0.01 -8.18
CA CYS A 57 -3.55 0.35 -6.78
C CYS A 57 -4.97 0.84 -6.50
N LYS A 58 -5.37 0.75 -5.24
CA LYS A 58 -6.69 1.20 -4.79
C LYS A 58 -6.67 2.70 -4.54
N PHE A 59 -7.53 3.44 -5.23
CA PHE A 59 -7.79 4.85 -4.91
C PHE A 59 -8.47 4.96 -3.54
N LEU A 60 -7.91 5.80 -2.66
CA LEU A 60 -8.41 6.03 -1.32
C LEU A 60 -9.19 7.34 -1.23
N GLY A 61 -8.73 8.38 -1.94
CA GLY A 61 -9.38 9.68 -1.92
C GLY A 61 -8.46 10.80 -2.38
N ASN A 62 -9.04 11.99 -2.46
CA ASN A 62 -8.30 13.22 -2.72
C ASN A 62 -7.75 13.77 -1.40
N VAL A 63 -6.49 14.19 -1.43
CA VAL A 63 -5.82 14.87 -0.32
C VAL A 63 -5.51 16.30 -0.71
N ALA A 64 -5.56 17.20 0.25
CA ALA A 64 -5.20 18.59 0.07
C ALA A 64 -4.44 19.07 1.30
N ALA A 65 -3.53 20.01 1.09
CA ALA A 65 -2.79 20.67 2.16
C ALA A 65 -2.61 22.13 1.83
N ILE A 66 -2.60 22.96 2.89
CA ILE A 66 -2.49 24.40 2.76
C ILE A 66 -1.48 24.88 3.80
N ASP A 67 -0.39 25.52 3.35
CA ASP A 67 0.48 26.25 4.26
C ASP A 67 -0.23 27.54 4.71
N ARG A 68 -0.92 27.45 5.86
CA ARG A 68 -1.54 28.62 6.50
C ARG A 68 -0.48 29.40 7.24
N TYR A 69 0.06 30.41 6.58
CA TYR A 69 0.90 31.43 7.20
C TYR A 69 0.12 32.17 8.30
N ARG A 70 0.25 31.71 9.55
CA ARG A 70 -0.43 32.29 10.71
C ARG A 70 0.48 33.34 11.35
N TRP A 71 0.25 34.61 10.99
CA TRP A 71 0.58 35.82 11.77
C TRP A 71 2.08 36.16 11.93
N SER A 72 2.70 36.83 10.95
CA SER A 72 3.78 37.81 11.19
C SER A 72 3.43 39.15 10.53
N TRP A 73 2.52 39.87 11.18
CA TRP A 73 1.93 41.13 10.75
C TRP A 73 2.83 42.34 11.01
N LEU A 74 4.08 42.15 11.44
CA LEU A 74 4.90 43.30 11.84
C LEU A 74 6.35 43.34 11.38
N PHE A 75 7.11 42.25 11.16
CA PHE A 75 8.51 42.40 10.74
C PHE A 75 9.02 41.23 9.88
N TRP A 76 9.56 41.59 8.71
CA TRP A 76 10.75 40.99 8.09
C TRP A 76 10.73 39.70 7.26
N ASP A 77 9.65 38.93 7.17
CA ASP A 77 9.74 37.65 6.42
C ASP A 77 9.55 37.76 4.90
N ASN A 78 9.05 38.89 4.37
CA ASN A 78 8.91 39.10 2.93
C ASN A 78 10.20 39.56 2.22
N LEU A 79 11.28 39.87 2.95
CA LEU A 79 12.53 40.31 2.32
C LEU A 79 13.62 39.23 2.24
N TYR A 80 13.55 38.18 3.07
CA TYR A 80 14.57 37.11 3.11
C TYR A 80 13.99 35.71 3.44
N GLY A 81 12.66 35.54 3.43
CA GLY A 81 12.01 34.22 3.58
C GLY A 81 11.91 33.53 2.22
N GLY A 82 12.78 32.57 1.97
CA GLY A 82 12.95 31.92 0.68
C GLY A 82 11.64 31.37 0.12
N TYR A 83 11.31 31.79 -1.10
CA TYR A 83 10.30 31.18 -1.99
C TYR A 83 10.43 29.64 -2.09
N TRP A 84 11.58 29.10 -1.68
CA TRP A 84 11.99 27.70 -1.75
C TRP A 84 11.54 26.82 -0.56
N ASP A 85 11.01 27.38 0.53
CA ASP A 85 10.61 26.62 1.74
C ASP A 85 9.10 26.38 1.90
N TYR A 86 8.27 27.06 1.12
CA TYR A 86 6.80 26.95 1.19
C TYR A 86 6.29 25.61 0.66
N ASP A 87 6.89 25.12 -0.43
CA ASP A 87 6.52 23.85 -1.07
C ASP A 87 6.71 22.66 -0.12
N ASN A 88 7.76 22.67 0.70
CA ASN A 88 8.09 21.56 1.59
C ASN A 88 7.07 21.39 2.72
N LYS A 89 6.49 22.48 3.24
CA LYS A 89 5.50 22.40 4.34
C LYS A 89 4.16 21.86 3.85
N ALA A 90 3.62 22.45 2.79
CA ALA A 90 2.38 21.98 2.19
C ALA A 90 2.52 20.53 1.70
N LEU A 91 3.69 20.16 1.16
CA LEU A 91 3.95 18.79 0.71
C LEU A 91 3.99 17.80 1.88
N ASN A 92 4.66 18.14 2.99
CA ASN A 92 4.70 17.28 4.16
C ASN A 92 3.30 17.08 4.76
N GLU A 93 2.52 18.15 4.89
CA GLU A 93 1.13 18.06 5.37
C GLU A 93 0.27 17.22 4.42
N LEU A 94 0.47 17.33 3.10
CA LEU A 94 -0.24 16.51 2.13
C LEU A 94 0.12 15.03 2.25
N LEU A 95 1.40 14.70 2.47
CA LEU A 95 1.87 13.34 2.70
C LEU A 95 1.34 12.78 4.02
N ASP A 96 1.23 13.59 5.07
CA ASP A 96 0.61 13.18 6.33
C ASP A 96 -0.88 12.87 6.16
N HIS A 97 -1.65 13.74 5.49
CA HIS A 97 -3.07 13.46 5.18
C HIS A 97 -3.24 12.19 4.34
N ALA A 98 -2.32 11.92 3.42
CA ALA A 98 -2.34 10.68 2.66
C ALA A 98 -2.00 9.45 3.52
N ALA A 99 -1.01 9.55 4.40
CA ALA A 99 -0.65 8.49 5.34
C ALA A 99 -1.80 8.19 6.30
N GLU A 100 -2.56 9.20 6.73
CA GLU A 100 -3.77 9.04 7.56
C GLU A 100 -4.87 8.24 6.86
N LEU A 101 -4.94 8.31 5.53
CA LEU A 101 -5.83 7.47 4.73
C LEU A 101 -5.29 6.04 4.53
N GLY A 102 -4.07 5.74 4.94
CA GLY A 102 -3.38 4.47 4.67
C GLY A 102 -2.79 4.41 3.26
N ALA A 103 -2.49 5.57 2.67
CA ALA A 103 -1.83 5.63 1.38
C ALA A 103 -0.39 5.12 1.45
N THR A 104 0.03 4.52 0.36
CA THR A 104 1.42 4.13 0.09
C THR A 104 2.03 5.04 -0.98
N HIS A 105 1.17 5.62 -1.83
CA HIS A 105 1.53 6.39 -3.00
C HIS A 105 0.61 7.60 -3.10
N VAL A 106 1.18 8.73 -3.52
CA VAL A 106 0.45 9.98 -3.74
C VAL A 106 0.86 10.59 -5.05
N PHE A 107 -0.11 10.91 -5.88
CA PHE A 107 0.09 11.72 -7.08
C PHE A 107 -0.37 13.16 -6.80
N VAL A 108 0.53 14.14 -6.91
CA VAL A 108 0.20 15.56 -6.73
C VAL A 108 -0.22 16.12 -8.08
N ASN A 109 -1.49 16.47 -8.23
CA ASN A 109 -2.08 16.84 -9.53
C ASN A 109 -2.10 18.36 -9.74
N LEU A 110 -2.25 19.16 -8.68
CA LEU A 110 -2.39 20.61 -8.73
C LEU A 110 -1.70 21.27 -7.55
N GLY A 111 -0.96 22.35 -7.80
CA GLY A 111 -0.32 23.11 -6.74
C GLY A 111 0.10 24.52 -7.14
N ASN A 112 0.01 25.47 -6.21
CA ASN A 112 0.55 26.83 -6.37
C ASN A 112 1.59 27.19 -5.28
N GLY A 113 2.24 26.17 -4.73
CA GLY A 113 3.24 26.23 -3.66
C GLY A 113 2.71 26.56 -2.27
N ARG A 114 1.50 27.14 -2.17
CA ARG A 114 0.80 27.38 -0.90
C ARG A 114 -0.32 26.39 -0.64
N GLU A 115 -0.96 25.94 -1.70
CA GLU A 115 -1.96 24.90 -1.69
C GLU A 115 -1.51 23.79 -2.63
N LEU A 116 -1.51 22.56 -2.12
CA LEU A 116 -1.26 21.35 -2.90
C LEU A 116 -2.50 20.47 -2.83
N ARG A 117 -2.82 19.82 -3.94
CA ARG A 117 -3.86 18.81 -4.07
C ARG A 117 -3.28 17.58 -4.74
N GLY A 118 -3.77 16.42 -4.34
CA GLY A 118 -3.31 15.16 -4.88
C GLY A 118 -4.29 14.03 -4.65
N GLU A 119 -3.93 12.88 -5.17
CA GLU A 119 -4.69 11.64 -5.17
C GLU A 119 -3.90 10.58 -4.40
N ALA A 120 -4.55 9.96 -3.41
CA ALA A 120 -3.93 9.01 -2.50
C ALA A 120 -4.29 7.57 -2.89
N TYR A 121 -3.28 6.70 -2.98
CA TYR A 121 -3.42 5.31 -3.40
C TYR A 121 -2.78 4.33 -2.42
N CYS A 122 -3.46 3.21 -2.18
CA CYS A 122 -2.92 2.05 -1.47
C CYS A 122 -2.53 0.97 -2.49
N CYS A 123 -1.23 0.73 -2.63
CA CYS A 123 -0.67 -0.34 -3.41
C CYS A 123 -0.32 -1.48 -2.46
N ALA A 124 -1.25 -2.41 -2.30
CA ALA A 124 -1.06 -3.58 -1.47
C ALA A 124 -1.82 -4.76 -2.04
N ASP A 125 -1.23 -5.94 -1.90
CA ASP A 125 -1.77 -7.21 -2.32
C ASP A 125 -1.95 -8.13 -1.10
N CYS A 126 -3.05 -8.86 -1.09
CA CYS A 126 -3.21 -9.96 -0.16
C CYS A 126 -2.46 -11.18 -0.70
N ARG A 127 -1.67 -11.83 0.15
CA ARG A 127 -1.05 -13.12 -0.17
C ARG A 127 -1.64 -14.21 0.70
N GLY A 128 -2.01 -15.32 0.09
CA GLY A 128 -2.47 -16.50 0.80
C GLY A 128 -1.38 -17.07 1.72
N PRO A 129 -1.75 -18.02 2.60
CA PRO A 129 -0.80 -18.68 3.50
C PRO A 129 0.29 -19.47 2.76
N ASP A 130 0.06 -19.82 1.49
CA ASP A 130 1.03 -20.44 0.59
C ASP A 130 1.98 -19.42 -0.09
N GLY A 131 1.82 -18.13 0.22
CA GLY A 131 2.60 -17.02 -0.34
C GLY A 131 2.18 -16.59 -1.75
N ARG A 132 1.13 -17.20 -2.33
CA ARG A 132 0.61 -16.82 -3.64
C ARG A 132 -0.32 -15.61 -3.53
N PRO A 133 -0.45 -14.78 -4.58
CA PRO A 133 -1.40 -13.67 -4.56
C PRO A 133 -2.84 -14.19 -4.44
N ASP A 134 -3.66 -13.52 -3.62
CA ASP A 134 -5.07 -13.82 -3.46
C ASP A 134 -5.82 -13.56 -4.77
N THR A 135 -6.46 -14.60 -5.28
CA THR A 135 -7.29 -14.55 -6.49
C THR A 135 -8.75 -14.79 -6.15
N GLU A 136 -9.64 -14.38 -7.06
CA GLU A 136 -11.05 -14.77 -6.92
C GLU A 136 -11.21 -16.24 -7.30
N TYR A 137 -12.05 -16.97 -6.58
CA TYR A 137 -12.30 -18.39 -6.82
C TYR A 137 -13.74 -18.78 -6.44
N CYS A 138 -14.16 -19.97 -6.83
CA CYS A 138 -15.47 -20.50 -6.53
C CYS A 138 -15.36 -21.61 -5.49
N GLU A 139 -16.14 -21.55 -4.42
CA GLU A 139 -16.23 -22.59 -3.39
C GLU A 139 -17.47 -23.46 -3.56
N ASP A 140 -17.35 -24.73 -3.19
CA ASP A 140 -18.47 -25.65 -3.03
C ASP A 140 -19.23 -25.41 -1.72
N LYS A 141 -20.31 -26.15 -1.51
CA LYS A 141 -21.13 -26.04 -0.28
C LYS A 141 -20.40 -26.51 0.99
N LYS A 142 -19.23 -27.14 0.86
CA LYS A 142 -18.37 -27.61 1.96
C LYS A 142 -17.22 -26.64 2.24
N GLY A 143 -17.08 -25.58 1.44
CA GLY A 143 -16.02 -24.57 1.58
C GLY A 143 -14.70 -24.93 0.87
N ALA A 144 -14.71 -25.92 -0.02
CA ALA A 144 -13.53 -26.27 -0.82
C ALA A 144 -13.58 -25.54 -2.19
N GLU A 145 -12.43 -25.07 -2.68
CA GLU A 145 -12.33 -24.49 -4.02
C GLU A 145 -12.73 -25.52 -5.09
N ILE A 146 -13.60 -25.12 -6.02
CA ILE A 146 -14.03 -25.94 -7.15
C ILE A 146 -12.97 -25.85 -8.24
N GLU A 147 -12.18 -26.92 -8.36
CA GLU A 147 -11.26 -27.11 -9.47
C GLU A 147 -11.95 -27.66 -10.73
N GLY A 148 -11.24 -27.62 -11.86
CA GLY A 148 -11.71 -28.22 -13.10
C GLY A 148 -11.72 -29.74 -12.97
N LEU A 149 -12.74 -30.39 -13.50
CA LEU A 149 -12.94 -31.83 -13.34
C LEU A 149 -13.15 -32.52 -14.68
N CYS A 150 -12.69 -33.77 -14.75
CA CYS A 150 -12.90 -34.63 -15.89
C CYS A 150 -14.11 -35.53 -15.64
N GLN A 151 -15.04 -35.59 -16.59
CA GLN A 151 -16.21 -36.47 -16.54
C GLN A 151 -16.12 -37.57 -17.59
N ASP A 152 -16.39 -38.81 -17.17
CA ASP A 152 -16.55 -39.93 -18.08
C ASP A 152 -17.91 -39.93 -18.79
N ALA A 153 -18.11 -40.90 -19.70
CA ALA A 153 -19.33 -41.04 -20.48
C ALA A 153 -20.58 -41.38 -19.62
N GLU A 154 -20.38 -41.88 -18.41
CA GLU A 154 -21.44 -42.23 -17.45
C GLU A 154 -21.72 -41.11 -16.44
N SER A 155 -21.15 -39.90 -16.67
CA SER A 155 -21.20 -38.72 -15.78
C SER A 155 -20.48 -38.89 -14.43
N GLY A 156 -19.66 -39.94 -14.29
CA GLY A 156 -18.76 -40.13 -13.17
C GLY A 156 -17.60 -39.15 -13.21
N VAL A 157 -17.22 -38.60 -12.04
CA VAL A 157 -16.01 -37.80 -11.91
C VAL A 157 -14.80 -38.73 -11.96
N THR A 158 -13.87 -38.47 -12.89
CA THR A 158 -12.66 -39.25 -13.08
C THR A 158 -11.42 -38.35 -13.11
N GLY A 159 -10.24 -38.95 -12.98
CA GLY A 159 -8.97 -38.21 -13.04
C GLY A 159 -8.75 -37.22 -11.90
N ALA A 160 -9.46 -37.36 -10.77
CA ALA A 160 -9.14 -36.63 -9.54
C ALA A 160 -7.79 -37.08 -8.98
N ALA A 161 -7.12 -36.20 -8.23
CA ALA A 161 -5.88 -36.55 -7.57
C ALA A 161 -6.15 -37.57 -6.45
N TYR A 162 -5.23 -38.51 -6.24
CA TYR A 162 -5.34 -39.51 -5.17
C TYR A 162 -3.96 -40.04 -4.75
N CYS A 163 -3.89 -40.57 -3.53
CA CYS A 163 -2.74 -41.30 -3.06
C CYS A 163 -2.83 -42.78 -3.47
N ALA A 164 -1.86 -43.28 -4.22
CA ALA A 164 -1.73 -44.70 -4.51
C ALA A 164 -1.02 -45.41 -3.35
N ASP A 165 -1.51 -46.60 -3.00
CA ASP A 165 -0.91 -47.55 -2.05
C ASP A 165 -0.83 -47.07 -0.57
N ALA A 166 -1.42 -45.91 -0.24
CA ALA A 166 -1.57 -45.42 1.13
C ALA A 166 -2.78 -44.48 1.28
N ALA A 167 -3.08 -44.08 2.52
CA ALA A 167 -4.04 -43.01 2.80
C ALA A 167 -3.35 -41.64 2.74
N GLY A 168 -4.04 -40.63 2.22
CA GLY A 168 -3.54 -39.25 2.18
C GLY A 168 -4.39 -38.38 1.27
N ASP A 169 -4.90 -37.28 1.81
CA ASP A 169 -5.77 -36.34 1.10
C ASP A 169 -4.97 -35.24 0.37
N ASP A 170 -3.66 -35.17 0.65
CA ASP A 170 -2.73 -34.24 0.03
C ASP A 170 -1.37 -34.91 -0.27
N PRO A 171 -0.51 -34.31 -1.12
CA PRO A 171 0.76 -34.90 -1.50
C PRO A 171 1.72 -35.16 -0.33
N ASN A 172 1.69 -34.32 0.70
CA ASN A 172 2.58 -34.46 1.86
C ASN A 172 2.10 -35.60 2.76
N ALA A 173 0.82 -35.64 3.10
CA ALA A 173 0.22 -36.72 3.87
C ALA A 173 0.41 -38.09 3.17
N CYS A 174 0.21 -38.13 1.85
CA CYS A 174 0.44 -39.33 1.05
C CYS A 174 1.90 -39.81 1.15
N LYS A 175 2.86 -38.87 1.03
CA LYS A 175 4.29 -39.17 1.11
C LYS A 175 4.71 -39.62 2.51
N GLU A 176 4.19 -38.99 3.56
CA GLU A 176 4.47 -39.35 4.96
C GLU A 176 3.97 -40.77 5.28
N ASN A 177 2.84 -41.17 4.69
CA ASN A 177 2.28 -42.51 4.83
C ASN A 177 2.90 -43.54 3.87
N GLY A 178 3.93 -43.16 3.10
CA GLY A 178 4.67 -44.06 2.20
C GLY A 178 3.99 -44.35 0.87
N GLY A 179 2.95 -43.61 0.50
CA GLY A 179 2.25 -43.75 -0.78
C GLY A 179 2.86 -42.91 -1.91
N GLN A 180 2.35 -43.13 -3.12
CA GLN A 180 2.71 -42.34 -4.30
C GLN A 180 1.55 -41.41 -4.69
N TRP A 181 1.81 -40.10 -4.69
CA TRP A 181 0.81 -39.12 -5.12
C TRP A 181 0.60 -39.15 -6.63
N ILE A 182 -0.64 -39.39 -7.06
CA ILE A 182 -1.07 -39.29 -8.45
C ILE A 182 -1.85 -37.98 -8.62
N PRO A 183 -1.33 -37.01 -9.40
CA PRO A 183 -2.00 -35.73 -9.57
C PRO A 183 -3.26 -35.85 -10.43
N ALA A 184 -4.16 -34.88 -10.29
CA ALA A 184 -5.34 -34.78 -11.13
C ALA A 184 -4.96 -34.63 -12.61
N TRP A 185 -5.82 -35.13 -13.50
CA TRP A 185 -5.62 -35.00 -14.93
C TRP A 185 -5.74 -33.56 -15.39
N THR A 186 -4.85 -33.17 -16.30
CA THR A 186 -4.99 -31.91 -17.03
C THR A 186 -6.13 -32.01 -18.04
N GLN A 187 -6.63 -30.87 -18.52
CA GLN A 187 -7.62 -30.81 -19.60
C GLN A 187 -7.19 -31.68 -20.80
N ALA A 188 -5.95 -31.53 -21.26
CA ALA A 188 -5.44 -32.31 -22.39
C ALA A 188 -5.43 -33.82 -22.13
N ALA A 189 -5.07 -34.24 -20.91
CA ALA A 189 -5.09 -35.65 -20.54
C ALA A 189 -6.53 -36.21 -20.47
N CYS A 190 -7.47 -35.44 -19.95
CA CYS A 190 -8.89 -35.77 -19.91
C CYS A 190 -9.45 -35.99 -21.34
N GLU A 191 -9.27 -34.99 -22.21
CA GLU A 191 -9.78 -35.01 -23.58
C GLU A 191 -9.14 -36.12 -24.42
N SER A 192 -7.84 -36.39 -24.23
CA SER A 192 -7.13 -37.48 -24.95
C SER A 192 -7.70 -38.88 -24.68
N ARG A 193 -8.40 -39.05 -23.54
CA ARG A 193 -9.03 -40.32 -23.13
C ARG A 193 -10.50 -40.40 -23.55
N GLY A 194 -11.00 -39.43 -24.32
CA GLY A 194 -12.39 -39.39 -24.77
C GLY A 194 -13.38 -38.88 -23.71
N ASN A 195 -12.88 -38.33 -22.61
CA ASN A 195 -13.71 -37.78 -21.53
C ASN A 195 -13.98 -36.30 -21.73
N ARG A 196 -15.02 -35.79 -21.05
CA ARG A 196 -15.41 -34.39 -21.11
C ARG A 196 -14.73 -33.59 -20.00
N TRP A 197 -14.02 -32.53 -20.36
CA TRP A 197 -13.51 -31.57 -19.40
C TRP A 197 -14.60 -30.55 -19.00
N ILE A 198 -14.78 -30.35 -17.70
CA ILE A 198 -15.56 -29.26 -17.14
C ILE A 198 -14.57 -28.26 -16.52
N PRO A 199 -14.40 -27.07 -17.12
CA PRO A 199 -13.47 -26.08 -16.60
C PRO A 199 -13.95 -25.56 -15.25
N LYS A 200 -12.99 -25.15 -14.42
CA LYS A 200 -13.31 -24.43 -13.19
C LYS A 200 -14.05 -23.12 -13.51
N PRO A 201 -14.97 -22.66 -12.67
CA PRO A 201 -15.59 -21.37 -12.86
C PRO A 201 -14.58 -20.23 -12.72
N GLU A 202 -14.43 -19.40 -13.76
CA GLU A 202 -13.54 -18.24 -13.75
C GLU A 202 -14.27 -16.94 -13.38
N ASP A 203 -15.59 -16.99 -13.23
CA ASP A 203 -16.42 -15.84 -12.91
C ASP A 203 -17.60 -16.19 -12.02
N ARG A 204 -18.13 -15.17 -11.35
CA ARG A 204 -19.28 -15.28 -10.43
C ARG A 204 -20.50 -15.93 -11.07
N LYS A 205 -20.83 -15.63 -12.33
CA LYS A 205 -22.02 -16.20 -12.99
C LYS A 205 -21.83 -17.69 -13.24
N SER A 206 -20.64 -18.08 -13.70
CA SER A 206 -20.30 -19.49 -13.90
C SER A 206 -20.30 -20.27 -12.59
N CYS A 207 -19.82 -19.66 -11.50
CA CYS A 207 -19.84 -20.24 -10.16
C CYS A 207 -21.27 -20.44 -9.63
N GLN A 208 -22.14 -19.45 -9.80
CA GLN A 208 -23.54 -19.53 -9.38
C GLN A 208 -24.35 -20.57 -10.16
N LYS A 209 -24.01 -20.85 -11.41
CA LYS A 209 -24.69 -21.88 -12.22
C LYS A 209 -24.50 -23.30 -11.67
N ILE A 210 -23.44 -23.53 -10.90
CA ILE A 210 -23.14 -24.81 -10.27
C ILE A 210 -23.44 -24.81 -8.76
N ASP A 211 -24.30 -23.89 -8.31
CA ASP A 211 -24.62 -23.66 -6.89
C ASP A 211 -23.40 -23.39 -5.99
N GLY A 212 -22.30 -22.90 -6.58
CA GLY A 212 -21.10 -22.51 -5.85
C GLY A 212 -21.20 -21.10 -5.26
N ILE A 213 -20.32 -20.81 -4.31
CA ILE A 213 -20.19 -19.51 -3.65
C ILE A 213 -18.95 -18.81 -4.20
N TRP A 214 -19.13 -17.63 -4.82
CA TRP A 214 -17.99 -16.87 -5.35
C TRP A 214 -17.27 -16.12 -4.25
N ILE A 215 -16.00 -16.47 -4.04
CA ILE A 215 -15.13 -15.79 -3.09
C ILE A 215 -14.34 -14.73 -3.84
N MET A 216 -14.61 -13.48 -3.49
CA MET A 216 -13.89 -12.34 -4.05
C MET A 216 -12.50 -12.23 -3.46
N LYS A 217 -11.58 -11.64 -4.23
CA LYS A 217 -10.28 -11.21 -3.71
C LYS A 217 -10.45 -10.19 -2.58
N ALA A 218 -9.58 -10.24 -1.60
CA ALA A 218 -9.49 -9.28 -0.51
C ALA A 218 -9.14 -7.90 -1.07
N LYS A 219 -9.90 -6.88 -0.63
CA LYS A 219 -9.72 -5.48 -1.06
C LYS A 219 -9.12 -4.59 0.03
N ASP A 220 -8.86 -5.17 1.19
CA ASP A 220 -8.34 -4.53 2.38
C ASP A 220 -7.69 -5.58 3.29
N GLN A 221 -6.89 -5.08 4.23
CA GLN A 221 -6.16 -5.89 5.20
C GLN A 221 -7.08 -6.79 6.03
N ILE A 222 -8.23 -6.26 6.48
CA ILE A 222 -9.18 -7.00 7.34
C ILE A 222 -9.70 -8.22 6.58
N SER A 223 -10.14 -8.03 5.34
CA SER A 223 -10.62 -9.12 4.48
C SER A 223 -9.52 -10.12 4.14
N CYS A 224 -8.27 -9.67 4.03
CA CYS A 224 -7.12 -10.54 3.78
C CYS A 224 -6.79 -11.43 4.98
N GLU A 225 -6.70 -10.82 6.16
CA GLU A 225 -6.40 -11.52 7.40
C GLU A 225 -7.54 -12.47 7.80
N ALA A 226 -8.80 -12.11 7.49
CA ALA A 226 -9.95 -13.00 7.67
C ALA A 226 -9.87 -14.29 6.84
N LYS A 227 -9.17 -14.25 5.69
CA LYS A 227 -8.85 -15.43 4.86
C LYS A 227 -7.60 -16.18 5.32
N GLY A 228 -6.94 -15.73 6.39
CA GLY A 228 -5.64 -16.25 6.82
C GLY A 228 -4.47 -15.82 5.94
N GLY A 229 -4.69 -14.81 5.09
CA GLY A 229 -3.63 -14.23 4.25
C GLY A 229 -2.84 -13.15 4.98
N GLN A 230 -1.70 -12.77 4.38
CA GLN A 230 -0.87 -11.66 4.81
C GLN A 230 -1.07 -10.47 3.87
N TRP A 231 -1.39 -9.31 4.44
CA TRP A 231 -1.46 -8.06 3.69
C TRP A 231 -0.05 -7.52 3.43
N VAL A 232 0.35 -7.47 2.17
CA VAL A 232 1.70 -7.05 1.76
C VAL A 232 1.60 -5.71 1.06
N ILE A 233 2.30 -4.71 1.58
CA ILE A 233 2.43 -3.42 0.90
C ILE A 233 3.36 -3.61 -0.29
N ASN A 234 2.84 -3.34 -1.49
CA ASN A 234 3.62 -3.41 -2.71
C ASN A 234 4.38 -2.10 -2.91
N GLU A 235 5.60 -2.05 -2.37
CA GLU A 235 6.51 -0.93 -2.54
C GLU A 235 7.19 -0.91 -3.94
N GLU A 236 6.94 -1.91 -4.79
CA GLU A 236 7.67 -2.10 -6.05
C GLU A 236 6.85 -1.76 -7.31
N VAL A 237 5.61 -1.26 -7.17
CA VAL A 237 4.75 -0.83 -8.30
C VAL A 237 5.49 0.10 -9.28
N LEU A 238 6.46 0.87 -8.77
CA LEU A 238 7.25 1.83 -9.56
C LEU A 238 8.59 1.29 -10.11
N ARG A 239 8.98 0.04 -9.86
CA ARG A 239 10.31 -0.48 -10.29
C ARG A 239 10.41 -0.88 -11.76
N LEU A 240 9.34 -0.72 -12.56
CA LEU A 240 9.34 -1.12 -13.97
C LEU A 240 9.09 0.06 -14.91
N LEU A 241 10.18 0.73 -15.28
CA LEU A 241 10.56 0.90 -16.69
C LEU A 241 12.09 1.01 -16.75
N PRO A 242 12.85 -0.10 -16.93
CA PRO A 242 14.12 0.06 -17.62
C PRO A 242 13.74 0.59 -19.01
N LEU A 243 14.03 1.87 -19.27
CA LEU A 243 14.00 2.46 -20.59
C LEU A 243 14.92 1.63 -21.49
N LYS A 244 14.38 0.56 -22.09
CA LYS A 244 14.92 0.01 -23.33
C LYS A 244 14.65 1.08 -24.38
N LEU A 245 15.51 2.11 -24.39
CA LEU A 245 15.77 2.93 -25.54
C LEU A 245 16.18 1.97 -26.64
N LYS A 246 15.20 1.47 -27.41
CA LYS A 246 15.46 0.88 -28.72
C LYS A 246 16.14 2.01 -29.50
N LYS A 247 17.47 1.92 -29.60
CA LYS A 247 18.23 2.62 -30.65
C LYS A 247 17.51 2.30 -31.95
N LYS A 248 16.87 3.31 -32.55
CA LYS A 248 16.55 3.27 -33.97
C LYS A 248 17.88 3.10 -34.70
N GLN A 249 18.07 1.92 -35.31
CA GLN A 249 18.96 1.78 -36.46
C GLN A 249 18.31 2.44 -37.66
#